data_AF-A0A946E8M7-F1
#
_entry.id   AF-A0A946E8M7-F1
#
_cell.length_a   1.000
_cell.length_b   1.000
_cell.length_c   1.000
_cell.angle_alpha   90.00
_cell.angle_beta   90.00
_cell.angle_gamma   90.00
#
_symmetry.space_group_name_H-M   'P 1'
#
loop_
_entity.id
_entity.type
_entity.pdbx_description
1 polymer ?
#
loop_
_entity_poly.entity_id
_entity_poly.type
_entity_poly.pdbx_seq_one_letter_code
_entity_poly.pdbx_strand_id
1 'polypeptide(L)'
;DNFKNFSESGESYFYTYIKIKKLLEQRPSIQTVFVEFDNYQIKNHMNDWIWTDEHLAYRMSRYSPFMDINESNLIMAKNPKGFLTYSSLSTKKNLFNLFYGYHNYSYKIGGYEQIDRILNDSLINTQLNDSTITNEIDSLSWYSIDYLDKILQFCNSMKKNVFLIRCPMHPESNGIKNESTFQNLLSERFTNTEFLDFYKYPVPNNGYGDLEHLNYYGACNFSIWFDELLKSDILSQQNKQMRIDIQIQNLDRN
;
A
#
# COMPACT_ATOMS: atom_id res chain seq x y z
N ASP A 1 3.69 13.60 -17.78
CA ASP A 1 3.14 12.73 -16.71
C ASP A 1 3.99 11.47 -16.56
N ASN A 2 5.14 11.57 -15.88
CA ASN A 2 6.10 10.46 -15.73
C ASN A 2 5.91 9.66 -14.42
N PHE A 3 4.97 10.07 -13.58
CA PHE A 3 4.67 9.44 -12.30
C PHE A 3 3.15 9.26 -12.18
N LYS A 4 2.69 8.11 -11.70
CA LYS A 4 1.27 7.83 -11.52
C LYS A 4 1.03 6.93 -10.32
N ASN A 5 0.10 7.35 -9.47
CA ASN A 5 -0.37 6.58 -8.32
C ASN A 5 -1.43 5.56 -8.77
N PHE A 6 -1.28 4.30 -8.33
CA PHE A 6 -2.25 3.21 -8.50
C PHE A 6 -2.61 2.54 -7.18
N SER A 7 -2.19 3.08 -6.03
CA SER A 7 -2.58 2.61 -4.70
C SER A 7 -4.08 2.82 -4.49
N GLU A 8 -4.66 2.03 -3.58
CA GLU A 8 -6.05 2.14 -3.19
C GLU A 8 -6.19 1.89 -1.69
N SER A 9 -7.02 2.68 -1.00
CA SER A 9 -7.29 2.46 0.41
C SER A 9 -7.90 1.07 0.66
N GLY A 10 -7.54 0.44 1.79
CA GLY A 10 -8.10 -0.85 2.18
C GLY A 10 -7.68 -2.02 1.28
N GLU A 11 -6.56 -1.91 0.56
CA GLU A 11 -6.08 -2.93 -0.37
C GLU A 11 -4.94 -3.76 0.22
N SER A 12 -5.09 -5.08 0.21
CA SER A 12 -4.02 -6.01 0.60
C SER A 12 -3.08 -6.31 -0.56
N TYR A 13 -1.84 -6.69 -0.27
CA TYR A 13 -0.87 -7.08 -1.31
C TYR A 13 -1.34 -8.25 -2.19
N PHE A 14 -2.26 -9.09 -1.71
CA PHE A 14 -2.91 -10.10 -2.54
C PHE A 14 -3.53 -9.48 -3.80
N TYR A 15 -4.31 -8.40 -3.64
CA TYR A 15 -4.94 -7.71 -4.76
C TYR A 15 -3.96 -6.82 -5.52
N THR A 16 -3.01 -6.20 -4.82
CA THR A 16 -1.91 -5.45 -5.44
C THR A 16 -1.07 -6.31 -6.38
N TYR A 17 -0.84 -7.58 -6.03
CA TYR A 17 -0.13 -8.53 -6.89
C TYR A 17 -0.89 -8.82 -8.19
N ILE A 18 -2.19 -9.05 -8.12
CA ILE A 18 -3.04 -9.25 -9.31
C ILE A 18 -3.01 -7.99 -10.19
N LYS A 19 -3.12 -6.81 -9.56
CA LYS A 19 -3.06 -5.51 -10.24
C LYS A 19 -1.73 -5.28 -10.95
N ILE A 20 -0.61 -5.48 -10.27
CA ILE A 20 0.71 -5.16 -10.82
C ILE A 20 1.07 -6.09 -11.98
N LYS A 21 0.66 -7.37 -11.93
CA LYS A 21 0.75 -8.30 -13.06
C LYS A 21 0.18 -7.67 -14.34
N LYS A 22 -1.08 -7.25 -14.28
CA LYS A 22 -1.77 -6.66 -15.44
C LYS A 22 -1.22 -5.30 -15.84
N LEU A 23 -0.83 -4.46 -14.87
CA LEU A 23 -0.31 -3.13 -15.15
C LEU A 23 1.01 -3.19 -15.94
N LEU A 24 1.95 -4.02 -15.51
CA LEU A 24 3.27 -4.12 -16.16
C LEU A 24 3.22 -4.89 -17.48
N GLU A 25 2.33 -5.88 -17.62
CA GLU A 25 2.05 -6.55 -18.90
C GLU A 25 1.55 -5.55 -19.97
N GLN A 26 0.65 -4.64 -19.58
CA GLN A 26 0.05 -3.67 -20.51
C GLN A 26 0.88 -2.40 -20.69
N ARG A 27 1.80 -2.11 -19.76
CA ARG A 27 2.67 -0.94 -19.81
C ARG A 27 4.13 -1.31 -19.59
N PRO A 28 4.76 -2.02 -20.54
CA PRO A 28 6.18 -2.36 -20.46
C PRO A 28 7.12 -1.14 -20.34
N SER A 29 6.66 0.06 -20.69
CA SER A 29 7.44 1.31 -20.59
C SER A 29 7.66 1.81 -19.16
N ILE A 30 6.90 1.32 -18.18
CA ILE A 30 7.16 1.61 -16.76
C ILE A 30 8.55 1.06 -16.41
N GLN A 31 9.42 1.88 -15.85
CA GLN A 31 10.79 1.49 -15.48
C GLN A 31 10.95 1.29 -13.98
N THR A 32 10.27 2.11 -13.19
CA THR A 32 10.38 2.15 -11.73
C THR A 32 9.01 1.93 -11.08
N VAL A 33 8.98 1.14 -10.02
CA VAL A 33 7.81 0.87 -9.19
C VAL A 33 8.15 1.20 -7.75
N PHE A 34 7.30 2.01 -7.12
CA PHE A 34 7.32 2.22 -5.67
C PHE A 34 6.20 1.40 -5.05
N VAL A 35 6.51 0.66 -3.99
CA VAL A 35 5.54 -0.11 -3.21
C VAL A 35 5.58 0.38 -1.78
N GLU A 36 4.47 0.94 -1.31
CA GLU A 36 4.29 1.30 0.10
C GLU A 36 4.48 0.05 0.97
N PHE A 37 5.29 0.12 2.02
CA PHE A 37 5.49 -0.90 3.03
C PHE A 37 5.68 -0.24 4.39
N ASP A 38 4.67 -0.39 5.25
CA ASP A 38 4.61 0.20 6.58
C ASP A 38 4.38 -0.86 7.69
N ASN A 39 4.38 -0.38 8.92
CA ASN A 39 4.18 -1.14 10.14
C ASN A 39 2.79 -1.78 10.28
N TYR A 40 1.79 -1.23 9.59
CA TYR A 40 0.41 -1.72 9.62
C TYR A 40 0.26 -2.95 8.72
N GLN A 41 0.91 -2.94 7.55
CA GLN A 41 0.83 -4.01 6.55
C GLN A 41 1.31 -5.39 7.05
N ILE A 42 2.08 -5.44 8.14
CA ILE A 42 2.62 -6.68 8.72
C ILE A 42 1.73 -7.32 9.79
N LYS A 43 0.69 -6.61 10.26
CA LYS A 43 -0.18 -7.07 11.37
C LYS A 43 -1.11 -8.19 10.93
N ASN A 44 -1.44 -9.14 11.82
CA ASN A 44 -2.25 -10.33 11.48
C ASN A 44 -3.57 -9.99 10.77
N HIS A 45 -4.29 -8.98 11.28
CA HIS A 45 -5.62 -8.61 10.79
C HIS A 45 -5.61 -8.17 9.31
N MET A 46 -4.44 -7.85 8.73
CA MET A 46 -4.30 -7.61 7.29
C MET A 46 -4.70 -8.83 6.44
N ASN A 47 -4.68 -10.03 7.03
CA ASN A 47 -5.22 -11.24 6.42
C ASN A 47 -6.72 -11.12 6.12
N ASP A 48 -7.48 -10.42 6.96
CA ASP A 48 -8.93 -10.27 6.81
C ASP A 48 -9.28 -9.47 5.56
N TRP A 49 -8.39 -8.56 5.15
CA TRP A 49 -8.54 -7.77 3.94
C TRP A 49 -8.47 -8.60 2.65
N ILE A 50 -8.07 -9.87 2.73
CA ILE A 50 -7.97 -10.78 1.58
C ILE A 50 -9.30 -11.49 1.33
N TRP A 51 -9.96 -12.03 2.36
CA TRP A 51 -11.05 -13.01 2.16
C TRP A 51 -12.29 -12.83 3.04
N THR A 52 -12.37 -11.80 3.89
CA THR A 52 -13.65 -11.53 4.58
C THR A 52 -14.72 -11.04 3.60
N ASP A 53 -15.99 -11.24 3.96
CA ASP A 53 -17.10 -10.88 3.08
C ASP A 53 -17.14 -9.39 2.74
N GLU A 54 -16.78 -8.52 3.70
CA GLU A 54 -16.67 -7.08 3.50
C GLU A 54 -15.72 -6.75 2.34
N HIS A 55 -14.51 -7.32 2.35
CA HIS A 55 -13.52 -7.05 1.32
C HIS A 55 -13.84 -7.78 0.01
N LEU A 56 -14.34 -9.03 0.06
CA LEU A 56 -14.68 -9.79 -1.14
C LEU A 56 -15.79 -9.12 -1.97
N ALA A 57 -16.79 -8.51 -1.32
CA ALA A 57 -17.89 -7.83 -2.00
C ALA A 57 -17.39 -6.77 -3.00
N TYR A 58 -16.37 -6.01 -2.61
CA TYR A 58 -15.77 -4.99 -3.43
C TYR A 58 -14.70 -5.54 -4.39
N ARG A 59 -13.78 -6.35 -3.84
CA ARG A 59 -12.54 -6.76 -4.52
C ARG A 59 -12.78 -7.79 -5.62
N MET A 60 -13.68 -8.76 -5.41
CA MET A 60 -13.97 -9.79 -6.41
C MET A 60 -14.52 -9.19 -7.71
N SER A 61 -15.36 -8.15 -7.61
CA SER A 61 -15.93 -7.48 -8.79
C SER A 61 -14.89 -6.81 -9.69
N ARG A 62 -13.68 -6.54 -9.15
CA ARG A 62 -12.59 -5.84 -9.83
C ARG A 62 -11.49 -6.79 -10.26
N TYR A 63 -11.11 -7.71 -9.38
CA TYR A 63 -9.92 -8.54 -9.53
C TYR A 63 -10.19 -9.96 -10.00
N SER A 64 -11.40 -10.51 -9.78
CA SER A 64 -11.68 -11.90 -10.17
C SER A 64 -11.49 -12.20 -11.68
N PRO A 65 -11.72 -11.25 -12.63
CA PRO A 65 -11.40 -11.49 -14.04
C PRO A 65 -9.91 -11.67 -14.33
N PHE A 66 -9.04 -11.29 -13.40
CA PHE A 66 -7.59 -11.29 -13.55
C PHE A 66 -6.88 -12.26 -12.61
N MET A 67 -7.62 -12.95 -11.73
CA MET A 67 -7.09 -13.97 -10.83
C MET A 67 -6.73 -15.25 -11.62
N ASP A 68 -5.64 -15.88 -11.21
CA ASP A 68 -5.33 -17.23 -11.61
C ASP A 68 -5.94 -18.28 -10.64
N ILE A 69 -5.63 -19.54 -10.89
CA ILE A 69 -6.14 -20.66 -10.11
C ILE A 69 -5.61 -20.65 -8.67
N ASN A 70 -4.39 -20.19 -8.43
CA ASN A 70 -3.80 -20.15 -7.09
C ASN A 70 -4.47 -19.07 -6.24
N GLU A 71 -4.70 -17.89 -6.83
CA GLU A 71 -5.42 -16.80 -6.19
C GLU A 71 -6.88 -17.19 -5.88
N SER A 72 -7.56 -17.82 -6.84
CA SER A 72 -8.92 -18.32 -6.66
C SER A 72 -9.00 -19.40 -5.57
N ASN A 73 -8.06 -20.35 -5.57
CA ASN A 73 -8.00 -21.42 -4.58
C ASN A 73 -7.73 -20.90 -3.17
N LEU A 74 -6.91 -19.86 -3.01
CA LEU A 74 -6.67 -19.26 -1.71
C LEU A 74 -7.97 -18.70 -1.11
N ILE A 75 -8.73 -17.93 -1.89
CA ILE A 75 -10.00 -17.36 -1.42
C ILE A 75 -11.01 -18.46 -1.14
N MET A 76 -11.16 -19.43 -2.05
CA MET A 76 -12.06 -20.57 -1.85
C MET A 76 -11.73 -21.37 -0.58
N ALA A 77 -10.45 -21.59 -0.29
CA ALA A 77 -10.02 -22.31 0.90
C ALA A 77 -10.29 -21.56 2.21
N LYS A 78 -10.23 -20.22 2.19
CA LYS A 78 -10.42 -19.37 3.39
C LYS A 78 -11.87 -18.95 3.60
N ASN A 79 -12.60 -18.68 2.52
CA ASN A 79 -14.00 -18.28 2.55
C ASN A 79 -14.75 -18.84 1.33
N PRO A 80 -15.14 -20.13 1.34
CA PRO A 80 -15.79 -20.77 0.20
C PRO A 80 -17.17 -20.17 -0.11
N LYS A 81 -17.93 -19.80 0.92
CA LYS A 81 -19.26 -19.18 0.77
C LYS A 81 -19.14 -17.80 0.13
N GLY A 82 -18.23 -16.96 0.62
CA GLY A 82 -17.93 -15.66 0.05
C GLY A 82 -17.43 -15.79 -1.39
N PHE A 83 -16.48 -16.69 -1.64
CA PHE A 83 -15.98 -16.96 -2.99
C PHE A 83 -17.09 -17.27 -3.99
N LEU A 84 -17.98 -18.23 -3.67
CA LEU A 84 -19.08 -18.61 -4.55
C LEU A 84 -20.06 -17.43 -4.78
N THR A 85 -20.41 -16.72 -3.72
CA THR A 85 -21.35 -15.59 -3.77
C THR A 85 -20.80 -14.47 -4.64
N TYR A 86 -19.60 -14.00 -4.34
CA TYR A 86 -19.02 -12.83 -4.99
C TYR A 86 -18.44 -13.13 -6.37
N SER A 87 -18.02 -14.37 -6.66
CA SER A 87 -17.68 -14.80 -8.02
C SER A 87 -18.89 -14.77 -8.94
N SER A 88 -20.06 -15.23 -8.46
CA SER A 88 -21.31 -15.18 -9.22
C SER A 88 -21.73 -13.74 -9.54
N LEU A 89 -21.70 -12.87 -8.53
CA LEU A 89 -22.00 -11.43 -8.69
C LEU A 89 -21.02 -10.73 -9.63
N SER A 90 -19.72 -11.02 -9.48
CA SER A 90 -18.66 -10.49 -10.36
C SER A 90 -18.88 -10.94 -11.81
N THR A 91 -19.14 -12.22 -12.03
CA THR A 91 -19.40 -12.78 -13.37
C THR A 91 -20.58 -12.10 -14.03
N LYS A 92 -21.71 -11.95 -13.33
CA LYS A 92 -22.90 -11.25 -13.84
C LYS A 92 -22.57 -9.81 -14.24
N LYS A 93 -21.87 -9.07 -13.38
CA LYS A 93 -21.46 -7.68 -13.63
C LYS A 93 -20.52 -7.57 -14.82
N ASN A 94 -19.57 -8.49 -14.96
CA ASN A 94 -18.58 -8.45 -16.03
C ASN A 94 -19.16 -8.88 -17.37
N LEU A 95 -20.07 -9.85 -17.40
CA LEU A 95 -20.85 -10.16 -18.61
C LEU A 95 -21.67 -8.94 -19.06
N PHE A 96 -22.35 -8.26 -18.13
CA PHE A 96 -23.03 -7.00 -18.44
C PHE A 96 -22.07 -5.98 -19.05
N ASN A 97 -20.92 -5.72 -18.42
CA ASN A 97 -19.93 -4.78 -18.96
C ASN A 97 -19.47 -5.16 -20.37
N LEU A 98 -19.28 -6.46 -20.66
CA LEU A 98 -18.93 -6.93 -22.00
C LEU A 98 -20.03 -6.67 -23.02
N PHE A 99 -21.29 -6.95 -22.68
CA PHE A 99 -22.43 -6.72 -23.58
C PHE A 99 -22.63 -5.24 -23.94
N TYR A 100 -22.34 -4.32 -22.99
CA TYR A 100 -22.51 -2.88 -23.18
C TYR A 100 -21.22 -2.14 -23.59
N GLY A 101 -20.14 -2.87 -23.89
CA GLY A 101 -18.89 -2.26 -24.36
C GLY A 101 -18.07 -1.53 -23.29
N TYR A 102 -18.35 -1.75 -22.00
CA TYR A 102 -17.65 -1.12 -20.88
C TYR A 102 -16.33 -1.86 -20.55
N HIS A 103 -15.37 -1.73 -21.46
CA HIS A 103 -14.08 -2.44 -21.36
C HIS A 103 -13.00 -1.69 -20.60
N ASN A 104 -13.20 -0.40 -20.30
CA ASN A 104 -12.18 0.38 -19.61
C ASN A 104 -12.17 0.06 -18.10
N TYR A 105 -11.08 -0.55 -17.62
CA TYR A 105 -10.84 -0.86 -16.21
C TYR A 105 -9.93 0.16 -15.50
N SER A 106 -9.39 1.16 -16.21
CA SER A 106 -8.33 2.03 -15.68
C SER A 106 -8.74 2.85 -14.46
N TYR A 107 -10.04 3.08 -14.26
CA TYR A 107 -10.59 3.82 -13.12
C TYR A 107 -10.94 2.93 -11.93
N LYS A 108 -10.79 1.60 -12.04
CA LYS A 108 -11.15 0.62 -10.98
C LYS A 108 -9.94 0.04 -10.25
N ILE A 109 -8.73 0.46 -10.61
CA ILE A 109 -7.47 -0.14 -10.14
C ILE A 109 -6.71 0.80 -9.19
N GLY A 110 -7.44 1.62 -8.45
CA GLY A 110 -6.88 2.64 -7.56
C GLY A 110 -6.54 3.95 -8.26
N GLY A 111 -5.82 4.80 -7.54
CA GLY A 111 -5.52 6.16 -7.93
C GLY A 111 -5.47 7.08 -6.71
N TYR A 112 -5.13 8.34 -6.95
CA TYR A 112 -5.19 9.35 -5.91
C TYR A 112 -6.64 9.61 -5.48
N GLU A 113 -6.90 9.50 -4.18
CA GLU A 113 -8.16 9.86 -3.55
C GLU A 113 -7.90 10.90 -2.47
N GLN A 114 -8.65 12.00 -2.51
CA GLN A 114 -8.44 13.14 -1.62
C GLN A 114 -9.05 12.88 -0.24
N ILE A 115 -8.26 13.14 0.81
CA ILE A 115 -8.70 13.09 2.19
C ILE A 115 -8.78 14.52 2.72
N ASP A 116 -9.98 15.03 2.97
CA ASP A 116 -10.19 16.41 3.45
C ASP A 116 -10.29 16.54 4.97
N ARG A 117 -10.35 15.41 5.70
CA ARG A 117 -10.35 15.45 7.17
C ARG A 117 -9.02 15.96 7.71
N ILE A 118 -9.10 16.67 8.83
CA ILE A 118 -7.94 17.22 9.53
C ILE A 118 -7.88 16.55 10.90
N LEU A 119 -6.71 16.01 11.24
CA LEU A 119 -6.43 15.49 12.57
C LEU A 119 -6.55 16.63 13.59
N ASN A 120 -7.43 16.44 14.57
CA ASN A 120 -7.63 17.36 15.68
C ASN A 120 -7.51 16.62 17.01
N ASP A 121 -7.41 17.36 18.11
CA ASP A 121 -7.18 16.78 19.45
C ASP A 121 -8.27 15.77 19.86
N SER A 122 -9.51 15.93 19.37
CA SER A 122 -10.60 14.99 19.63
C SER A 122 -10.36 13.64 18.92
N LEU A 123 -9.87 13.67 17.68
CA LEU A 123 -9.52 12.47 16.92
C LEU A 123 -8.30 11.77 17.52
N ILE A 124 -7.29 12.54 17.93
CA ILE A 124 -6.10 12.01 18.62
C ILE A 124 -6.52 11.28 19.89
N ASN A 125 -7.28 11.94 20.78
CA ASN A 125 -7.73 11.33 22.02
C ASN A 125 -8.59 10.08 21.80
N THR A 126 -9.43 10.07 20.75
CA THR A 126 -10.25 8.90 20.42
C THR A 126 -9.36 7.74 19.97
N GLN A 127 -8.43 7.97 19.04
CA GLN A 127 -7.56 6.92 18.48
C GLN A 127 -6.51 6.42 19.49
N LEU A 128 -6.04 7.28 20.39
CA LEU A 128 -5.20 6.88 21.51
C LEU A 128 -5.98 6.05 22.54
N ASN A 129 -7.25 6.39 22.82
CA ASN A 129 -8.08 5.63 23.77
C ASN A 129 -8.66 4.32 23.19
N ASP A 130 -8.82 4.25 21.86
CA ASP A 130 -9.20 3.02 21.15
C ASP A 130 -8.06 1.98 21.11
N SER A 131 -6.87 2.33 21.61
CA SER A 131 -5.74 1.42 21.80
C SER A 131 -5.94 0.39 22.92
N THR A 132 -7.20 -0.05 23.14
CA THR A 132 -7.52 -1.38 23.66
C THR A 132 -7.07 -2.51 22.74
N ILE A 133 -6.39 -2.19 21.62
CA ILE A 133 -5.43 -3.07 20.95
C ILE A 133 -4.46 -3.55 22.02
N THR A 134 -4.79 -4.72 22.57
CA THR A 134 -3.95 -5.51 23.45
C THR A 134 -2.54 -5.54 22.90
N ASN A 135 -1.55 -5.63 23.80
CA ASN A 135 -0.20 -6.07 23.47
C ASN A 135 -0.23 -7.51 22.92
N GLU A 136 -1.07 -7.80 21.92
CA GLU A 136 -0.81 -8.90 21.03
C GLU A 136 0.53 -8.55 20.42
N ILE A 137 1.55 -9.25 20.90
CA ILE A 137 2.70 -9.62 20.10
C ILE A 137 2.10 -10.35 18.90
N ASP A 138 1.61 -9.55 17.97
CA ASP A 138 0.61 -9.94 17.00
C ASP A 138 1.31 -10.88 16.03
N SER A 139 0.71 -12.06 15.80
CA SER A 139 1.20 -12.95 14.75
C SER A 139 1.32 -12.17 13.44
N LEU A 140 2.41 -12.34 12.71
CA LEU A 140 2.60 -11.60 11.46
C LEU A 140 1.59 -12.06 10.40
N SER A 141 1.09 -11.14 9.57
CA SER A 141 0.36 -11.50 8.36
C SER A 141 1.33 -12.05 7.32
N TRP A 142 1.63 -13.34 7.43
CA TRP A 142 2.51 -14.01 6.47
C TRP A 142 1.94 -13.98 5.05
N TYR A 143 0.61 -13.94 4.86
CA TYR A 143 0.04 -13.74 3.52
C TYR A 143 0.38 -12.37 2.95
N SER A 144 0.23 -11.29 3.73
CA SER A 144 0.61 -9.94 3.29
C SER A 144 2.09 -9.93 2.88
N ILE A 145 2.96 -10.44 3.75
CA ILE A 145 4.42 -10.51 3.54
C ILE A 145 4.77 -11.36 2.31
N ASP A 146 4.17 -12.55 2.16
CA ASP A 146 4.41 -13.45 1.02
C ASP A 146 3.96 -12.83 -0.31
N TYR A 147 2.86 -12.06 -0.31
CA TYR A 147 2.41 -11.38 -1.52
C TYR A 147 3.25 -10.14 -1.84
N LEU A 148 3.81 -9.46 -0.84
CA LEU A 148 4.83 -8.44 -1.08
C LEU A 148 6.05 -9.06 -1.79
N ASP A 149 6.54 -10.20 -1.32
CA ASP A 149 7.61 -10.95 -2.01
C ASP A 149 7.25 -11.27 -3.46
N LYS A 150 6.03 -11.75 -3.72
CA LYS A 150 5.56 -12.02 -5.09
C LYS A 150 5.55 -10.77 -5.96
N ILE A 151 5.15 -9.62 -5.42
CA ILE A 151 5.20 -8.33 -6.12
C ILE A 151 6.64 -7.98 -6.50
N LEU A 152 7.57 -8.06 -5.55
CA LEU A 152 8.98 -7.75 -5.76
C LEU A 152 9.62 -8.69 -6.80
N GLN A 153 9.40 -10.00 -6.66
CA GLN A 153 9.88 -11.00 -7.61
C GLN A 153 9.31 -10.78 -9.01
N PHE A 154 8.03 -10.44 -9.12
CA PHE A 154 7.41 -10.17 -10.42
C PHE A 154 8.01 -8.91 -11.07
N CYS A 155 8.15 -7.80 -10.34
CA CYS A 155 8.82 -6.59 -10.81
C CYS A 155 10.25 -6.90 -11.30
N ASN A 156 11.01 -7.65 -10.52
CA ASN A 156 12.38 -8.04 -10.86
C ASN A 156 12.44 -8.92 -12.12
N SER A 157 11.52 -9.88 -12.28
CA SER A 157 11.46 -10.72 -13.49
C SER A 157 11.11 -9.90 -14.74
N MET A 158 10.36 -8.82 -14.57
CA MET A 158 10.04 -7.82 -15.60
C MET A 158 11.13 -6.76 -15.79
N LYS A 159 12.30 -6.92 -15.13
CA LYS A 159 13.46 -6.02 -15.15
C LYS A 159 13.08 -4.58 -14.79
N LYS A 160 12.23 -4.42 -13.76
CA LYS A 160 11.83 -3.11 -13.22
C LYS A 160 12.67 -2.78 -12.01
N ASN A 161 13.00 -1.50 -11.84
CA ASN A 161 13.55 -1.00 -10.59
C ASN A 161 12.40 -0.95 -9.57
N VAL A 162 12.56 -1.61 -8.43
CA VAL A 162 11.54 -1.63 -7.38
C VAL A 162 12.12 -1.08 -6.08
N PHE A 163 11.38 -0.16 -5.47
CA PHE A 163 11.73 0.43 -4.18
C PHE A 163 10.55 0.21 -3.23
N LEU A 164 10.85 -0.30 -2.04
CA LEU A 164 9.92 -0.20 -0.92
C LEU A 164 9.97 1.24 -0.39
N ILE A 165 8.82 1.81 -0.06
CA ILE A 165 8.74 3.14 0.55
C ILE A 165 7.84 3.11 1.77
N ARG A 166 8.11 3.97 2.76
CA ARG A 166 7.18 4.22 3.86
C ARG A 166 6.83 5.70 3.88
N CYS A 167 5.56 6.03 3.67
CA CYS A 167 5.10 7.41 3.71
C CYS A 167 5.19 8.02 5.12
N PRO A 168 5.10 9.36 5.24
CA PRO A 168 5.09 10.03 6.53
C PRO A 168 3.89 9.59 7.39
N MET A 169 4.14 9.31 8.66
CA MET A 169 3.12 8.89 9.64
C MET A 169 3.17 9.82 10.85
N HIS A 170 2.08 9.94 11.60
CA HIS A 170 2.08 10.78 12.80
C HIS A 170 2.97 10.13 13.89
N PRO A 171 3.76 10.89 14.68
CA PRO A 171 4.63 10.34 15.72
C PRO A 171 3.90 9.54 16.81
N GLU A 172 2.61 9.80 17.00
CA GLU A 172 1.76 9.07 17.96
C GLU A 172 1.05 7.86 17.33
N SER A 173 1.36 7.52 16.08
CA SER A 173 0.78 6.35 15.41
C SER A 173 1.05 5.06 16.17
N ASN A 174 0.01 4.23 16.32
CA ASN A 174 0.15 2.88 16.84
C ASN A 174 1.07 2.00 15.97
N GLY A 175 1.25 2.33 14.69
CA GLY A 175 2.20 1.66 13.81
C GLY A 175 3.63 1.71 14.35
N ILE A 176 4.03 2.79 15.02
CA ILE A 176 5.40 2.93 15.52
C ILE A 176 5.70 1.95 16.67
N LYS A 177 4.67 1.46 17.37
CA LYS A 177 4.85 0.55 18.52
C LYS A 177 5.52 -0.77 18.16
N ASN A 178 5.41 -1.24 16.90
CA ASN A 178 6.02 -2.49 16.44
C ASN A 178 7.30 -2.28 15.60
N GLU A 179 7.94 -1.11 15.68
CA GLU A 179 9.07 -0.73 14.83
C GLU A 179 10.21 -1.76 14.83
N SER A 180 10.57 -2.32 15.99
CA SER A 180 11.61 -3.35 16.06
C SER A 180 11.25 -4.59 15.23
N THR A 181 9.99 -5.03 15.26
CA THR A 181 9.50 -6.16 14.46
C THR A 181 9.53 -5.83 12.97
N PHE A 182 9.10 -4.62 12.61
CA PHE A 182 9.13 -4.14 11.23
C PHE A 182 10.56 -4.09 10.66
N GLN A 183 11.50 -3.52 11.40
CA GLN A 183 12.91 -3.43 10.98
C GLN A 183 13.58 -4.81 10.91
N ASN A 184 13.26 -5.74 11.82
CA ASN A 184 13.74 -7.12 11.73
C ASN A 184 13.22 -7.79 10.45
N LEU A 185 11.92 -7.69 10.16
CA LEU A 185 11.35 -8.26 8.94
C LEU A 185 11.97 -7.66 7.67
N LEU A 186 12.16 -6.35 7.65
CA LEU A 186 12.83 -5.64 6.54
C LEU A 186 14.24 -6.17 6.31
N SER A 187 15.03 -6.29 7.38
CA SER A 187 16.43 -6.73 7.34
C SER A 187 16.62 -8.24 7.19
N GLU A 188 15.60 -9.06 7.39
CA GLU A 188 15.68 -10.51 7.17
C GLU A 188 15.13 -10.90 5.80
N ARG A 189 13.99 -10.33 5.39
CA ARG A 189 13.23 -10.80 4.23
C ARG A 189 13.41 -9.95 2.98
N PHE A 190 13.63 -8.64 3.16
CA PHE A 190 13.68 -7.68 2.06
C PHE A 190 15.07 -7.06 1.85
N THR A 191 16.12 -7.74 2.30
CA THR A 191 17.54 -7.29 2.23
C THR A 191 18.02 -6.87 0.84
N ASN A 192 17.50 -7.50 -0.21
CA ASN A 192 17.90 -7.23 -1.59
C ASN A 192 17.03 -6.17 -2.28
N THR A 193 16.10 -5.54 -1.56
CA THR A 193 15.23 -4.48 -2.08
C THR A 193 15.53 -3.19 -1.35
N GLU A 194 15.76 -2.12 -2.09
CA GLU A 194 16.00 -0.81 -1.48
C GLU A 194 14.73 -0.30 -0.78
N PHE A 195 14.90 0.18 0.44
CA PHE A 195 13.85 0.80 1.24
C PHE A 195 14.15 2.29 1.43
N LEU A 196 13.19 3.14 1.04
CA LEU A 196 13.25 4.58 1.23
C LEU A 196 12.22 4.97 2.28
N ASP A 197 12.72 5.34 3.44
CA ASP A 197 11.91 5.60 4.61
C ASP A 197 11.68 7.11 4.79
N PHE A 198 10.42 7.51 4.68
CA PHE A 198 10.00 8.91 4.81
C PHE A 198 9.16 9.15 6.06
N TYR A 199 9.09 8.19 6.99
CA TYR A 199 8.18 8.30 8.14
C TYR A 199 8.43 9.54 9.01
N LYS A 200 9.68 10.04 9.05
CA LYS A 200 10.10 11.23 9.80
C LYS A 200 9.97 12.55 9.04
N TYR A 201 9.48 12.54 7.80
CA TYR A 201 9.28 13.79 7.06
C TYR A 201 8.36 14.72 7.87
N PRO A 202 8.74 15.98 8.12
CA PRO A 202 7.96 16.86 8.96
C PRO A 202 6.63 17.20 8.33
N VAL A 203 5.56 16.84 9.03
CA VAL A 203 4.21 17.24 8.68
C VAL A 203 3.56 17.84 9.94
N PRO A 204 2.97 19.04 9.86
CA PRO A 204 2.20 19.59 10.97
C PRO A 204 0.92 18.77 11.21
N ASN A 205 0.34 18.80 12.41
CA ASN A 205 -0.89 18.05 12.74
C ASN A 205 -2.02 18.29 11.73
N ASN A 206 -2.16 19.51 11.20
CA ASN A 206 -3.18 19.83 10.21
C ASN A 206 -2.92 19.23 8.80
N GLY A 207 -1.78 18.58 8.59
CA GLY A 207 -1.44 17.80 7.38
C GLY A 207 -1.77 16.31 7.48
N TYR A 208 -2.29 15.86 8.62
CA TYR A 208 -2.74 14.49 8.80
C TYR A 208 -4.26 14.40 8.73
N GLY A 209 -4.76 13.29 8.19
CA GLY A 209 -6.17 12.94 8.23
C GLY A 209 -6.52 12.08 9.45
N ASP A 210 -5.56 11.26 9.88
CA ASP A 210 -5.57 10.48 11.12
C ASP A 210 -4.11 10.22 11.55
N LEU A 211 -3.88 9.40 12.58
CA LEU A 211 -2.53 9.08 13.05
C LEU A 211 -1.68 8.28 12.03
N GLU A 212 -2.25 7.68 11.00
CA GLU A 212 -1.56 6.82 10.03
C GLU A 212 -1.45 7.44 8.63
N HIS A 213 -2.36 8.35 8.26
CA HIS A 213 -2.50 8.85 6.90
C HIS A 213 -2.40 10.39 6.82
N LEU A 214 -1.70 10.86 5.80
CA LEU A 214 -1.73 12.26 5.39
C LEU A 214 -3.11 12.64 4.84
N ASN A 215 -3.52 13.89 5.08
CA ASN A 215 -4.65 14.49 4.37
C ASN A 215 -4.17 15.15 3.07
N TYR A 216 -5.07 15.82 2.36
CA TYR A 216 -4.74 16.53 1.12
C TYR A 216 -3.57 17.50 1.28
N TYR A 217 -3.58 18.31 2.33
CA TYR A 217 -2.56 19.32 2.58
C TYR A 217 -1.19 18.67 2.82
N GLY A 218 -1.11 17.69 3.72
CA GLY A 218 0.14 16.97 3.98
C GLY A 218 0.64 16.18 2.77
N ALA A 219 -0.27 15.49 2.06
CA ALA A 219 0.07 14.70 0.88
C ALA A 219 0.58 15.59 -0.28
N CYS A 220 0.01 16.79 -0.45
CA CYS A 220 0.47 17.75 -1.46
C CYS A 220 1.90 18.23 -1.15
N ASN A 221 2.15 18.64 0.09
CA ASN A 221 3.49 19.08 0.52
C ASN A 221 4.54 17.98 0.36
N PHE A 222 4.23 16.77 0.84
CA PHE A 222 5.12 15.62 0.69
C PHE A 222 5.36 15.26 -0.77
N SER A 223 4.32 15.29 -1.62
CA SER A 223 4.46 14.95 -3.04
C SER A 223 5.35 15.93 -3.80
N ILE A 224 5.27 17.24 -3.50
CA ILE A 224 6.15 18.26 -4.09
C ILE A 224 7.60 17.98 -3.70
N TRP A 225 7.85 17.79 -2.40
CA TRP A 225 9.19 17.49 -1.92
C TRP A 225 9.74 16.16 -2.50
N PHE A 226 8.91 15.12 -2.57
CA PHE A 226 9.30 13.83 -3.15
C PHE A 226 9.62 13.96 -4.64
N ASP A 227 8.88 14.76 -5.41
CA ASP A 227 9.19 15.04 -6.82
C ASP A 227 10.53 15.78 -6.97
N GLU A 228 10.83 16.76 -6.11
CA GLU A 228 12.14 17.43 -6.07
C GLU A 228 13.27 16.45 -5.73
N LEU A 229 13.05 15.56 -4.77
CA LEU A 229 13.97 14.50 -4.40
C LEU A 229 14.25 13.58 -5.59
N LEU A 230 13.22 13.16 -6.34
CA LEU A 230 13.40 12.35 -7.55
C LEU A 230 14.17 13.10 -8.65
N LYS A 231 13.90 14.40 -8.84
CA LYS A 231 14.62 15.26 -9.78
C LYS A 231 16.09 15.47 -9.42
N SER A 232 16.45 15.31 -8.14
CA SER A 232 17.84 15.31 -7.66
C SER A 232 18.61 14.02 -7.97
N ASP A 233 17.97 13.09 -8.69
CA ASP A 233 18.52 11.78 -9.06
C ASP A 233 18.87 10.92 -7.83
N ILE A 234 18.10 11.03 -6.74
CA ILE A 234 18.34 10.25 -5.51
C ILE A 234 18.41 8.74 -5.77
N LEU A 235 17.65 8.26 -6.76
CA LEU A 235 17.52 6.82 -7.06
C LEU A 235 18.79 6.22 -7.68
N SER A 236 19.70 7.02 -8.21
CA SER A 236 20.99 6.53 -8.71
C SER A 236 22.10 6.60 -7.65
N GLN A 237 21.86 7.31 -6.54
CA GLN A 237 22.89 7.64 -5.57
C GLN A 237 23.18 6.49 -4.59
N GLN A 238 24.39 6.51 -4.04
CA GLN A 238 24.78 5.65 -2.91
C GLN A 238 24.33 6.27 -1.58
N ASN A 239 24.08 5.41 -0.58
CA ASN A 239 23.62 5.81 0.75
C ASN A 239 22.33 6.65 0.73
N LYS A 240 21.34 6.23 -0.08
CA LYS A 240 20.11 7.01 -0.34
C LYS A 240 19.38 7.42 0.93
N GLN A 241 19.17 6.48 1.87
CA GLN A 241 18.47 6.79 3.12
C GLN A 241 19.18 7.86 3.93
N MET A 242 20.51 7.78 4.09
CA MET A 242 21.28 8.79 4.81
C MET A 242 21.11 10.19 4.20
N ARG A 243 21.03 10.28 2.87
CA ARG A 243 20.83 11.56 2.17
C ARG A 243 19.42 12.10 2.35
N ILE A 244 18.42 11.21 2.32
CA ILE A 244 17.02 11.52 2.64
C ILE A 244 16.93 12.06 4.06
N ASP A 245 17.55 11.38 5.03
CA ASP A 245 17.55 11.79 6.44
C ASP A 245 18.18 13.18 6.63
N ILE A 246 19.28 13.48 5.94
CA ILE A 246 19.91 14.82 5.97
C ILE A 246 18.95 15.88 5.41
N GLN A 247 18.25 15.61 4.33
CA GLN A 247 17.28 16.55 3.76
C GLN A 247 16.11 16.79 4.72
N ILE A 248 15.57 15.73 5.31
CA ILE A 248 14.49 15.81 6.32
C ILE A 248 14.94 16.65 7.52
N GLN A 249 16.14 16.40 8.06
CA GLN A 249 16.69 17.18 9.19
C GLN A 249 16.88 18.66 8.87
N ASN A 250 17.14 19.01 7.61
CA ASN A 250 17.27 20.41 7.20
C ASN A 250 15.90 21.11 7.08
N LEU A 251 14.82 20.36 6.83
CA LEU A 251 13.46 20.92 6.87
C LEU A 251 13.02 21.23 8.30
N ASP A 252 13.35 20.37 9.26
CA ASP A 252 13.02 20.56 10.69
C ASP A 252 13.67 21.80 11.33
N ARG A 253 14.76 22.30 10.74
CA ARG A 253 15.54 23.43 11.27
C ARG A 253 15.09 24.79 10.76
N ASN A 254 14.23 24.83 9.74
CA ASN A 254 13.74 26.05 9.09
C ASN A 254 12.28 26.33 9.45
#